data_AF-A0A914PMK8-F1
#
_entry.id   AF-A0A914PMK8-F1
#
_cell.length_a   1.000
_cell.length_b   1.000
_cell.length_c   1.000
_cell.angle_alpha   90.00
_cell.angle_beta   90.00
_cell.angle_gamma   90.00
#
_symmetry.space_group_name_H-M   'P 1'
#
loop_
_entity.id
_entity.type
_entity.pdbx_description
1 polymer ?
#
loop_
_entity_poly.entity_id
_entity_poly.type
_entity_poly.pdbx_seq_one_letter_code
_entity_poly.pdbx_strand_id
1 'polypeptide(L)'
;MSEYDQVLHEDETTNRMHESLKLFDSICNNKWFTDTSIILFLNKKDLFEEKIKKSPLTICFPEYSGRQDYHEASAYIQAQFEAKNKKYTNKEIYCHKTCATNTSNIQFVFDAVTDVITANHFRAIC
;
A
#
# COMPACT_ATOMS: atom_id res chain seq x y z
N MET A 1 2.44 1.61 -6.79
CA MET A 1 3.06 2.84 -6.27
C MET A 1 3.37 3.86 -7.36
N SER A 2 4.07 3.49 -8.44
CA SER A 2 4.47 4.40 -9.54
C SER A 2 3.37 4.86 -10.51
N GLU A 3 2.10 4.53 -10.24
CA GLU A 3 0.95 4.77 -11.13
C GLU A 3 0.11 5.98 -10.69
N TYR A 4 0.61 6.78 -9.74
CA TYR A 4 -0.10 7.93 -9.17
C TYR A 4 -0.42 9.05 -10.17
N ASP A 5 0.25 9.11 -11.30
CA ASP A 5 0.00 10.08 -12.38
C ASP A 5 -0.49 9.41 -13.67
N GLN A 6 -1.04 8.19 -13.54
CA GLN A 6 -1.62 7.46 -14.66
C GLN A 6 -3.14 7.34 -14.48
N VAL A 7 -3.83 7.33 -15.61
CA VAL A 7 -5.26 7.01 -15.70
C VAL A 7 -5.45 5.55 -16.15
N LEU A 8 -6.62 4.97 -15.86
CA LEU A 8 -7.03 3.68 -16.40
C LEU A 8 -7.08 3.75 -17.93
N HIS A 9 -6.78 2.62 -18.58
CA HIS A 9 -6.80 2.57 -20.03
C HIS A 9 -8.23 2.54 -20.57
N GLU A 10 -9.16 2.02 -19.76
CA GLU A 10 -10.55 1.75 -20.11
C GLU A 10 -11.41 3.01 -20.16
N ASP A 11 -11.13 4.01 -19.31
CA ASP A 11 -11.91 5.25 -19.22
C ASP A 11 -11.10 6.55 -19.36
N GLU A 12 -9.77 6.46 -19.44
CA GLU A 12 -8.80 7.56 -19.56
C GLU A 12 -8.97 8.73 -18.57
N THR A 13 -9.74 8.53 -17.51
CA THR A 13 -10.16 9.61 -16.59
C THR A 13 -9.94 9.23 -15.13
N THR A 14 -10.07 7.95 -14.79
CA THR A 14 -9.88 7.47 -13.42
C THR A 14 -8.40 7.26 -13.13
N ASN A 15 -7.88 7.96 -12.13
CA ASN A 15 -6.51 7.77 -11.68
C ASN A 15 -6.30 6.36 -11.10
N ARG A 16 -5.26 5.65 -11.55
CA ARG A 16 -5.00 4.24 -11.17
C ARG A 16 -4.73 4.04 -9.68
N MET A 17 -4.13 5.03 -9.01
CA MET A 17 -3.90 4.98 -7.56
C MET A 17 -5.21 5.13 -6.79
N HIS A 18 -6.12 5.99 -7.25
CA HIS A 18 -7.45 6.11 -6.63
C HIS A 18 -8.27 4.84 -6.78
N GLU A 19 -8.23 4.19 -7.93
CA GLU A 19 -8.88 2.89 -8.11
C GLU A 19 -8.27 1.82 -7.19
N SER A 20 -6.93 1.80 -7.07
CA SER A 20 -6.24 0.90 -6.14
C SER A 20 -6.67 1.12 -4.68
N LEU A 21 -6.82 2.37 -4.25
CA LEU A 21 -7.31 2.72 -2.92
C LEU A 21 -8.77 2.28 -2.70
N LYS A 22 -9.61 2.41 -3.71
CA LYS A 22 -11.03 1.98 -3.65
C LYS A 22 -11.16 0.46 -3.58
N LEU A 23 -10.36 -0.26 -4.36
CA LEU A 23 -10.28 -1.72 -4.29
C LEU A 23 -9.80 -2.16 -2.90
N PHE A 24 -8.73 -1.55 -2.40
CA PHE A 24 -8.21 -1.86 -1.08
C PHE A 24 -9.23 -1.60 0.03
N ASP A 25 -9.95 -0.47 0.00
CA ASP A 25 -11.02 -0.15 0.95
C ASP A 25 -12.12 -1.22 0.95
N SER A 26 -12.48 -1.73 -0.23
CA SER A 26 -13.50 -2.77 -0.40
C SER A 26 -13.06 -4.13 0.16
N ILE A 27 -11.78 -4.48 0.05
CA ILE A 27 -11.21 -5.71 0.61
C ILE A 27 -11.04 -5.57 2.12
N CYS A 28 -10.41 -4.48 2.56
CA CYS A 28 -10.06 -4.22 3.96
C CYS A 28 -11.30 -4.18 4.86
N ASN A 29 -12.41 -3.61 4.36
CA ASN A 29 -13.65 -3.48 5.13
C ASN A 29 -14.69 -4.57 4.81
N ASN A 30 -14.30 -5.62 4.08
CA ASN A 30 -15.19 -6.74 3.78
C ASN A 30 -15.47 -7.57 5.03
N LYS A 31 -16.75 -7.88 5.29
CA LYS A 31 -17.18 -8.69 6.44
C LYS A 31 -16.53 -10.08 6.49
N TRP A 32 -16.21 -10.67 5.33
CA TRP A 32 -15.58 -12.00 5.28
C TRP A 32 -14.09 -11.98 5.62
N PHE A 33 -13.46 -10.80 5.59
CA PHE A 33 -12.06 -10.62 5.92
C PHE A 33 -11.85 -9.93 7.27
N THR A 34 -12.88 -9.80 8.12
CA THR A 34 -12.83 -9.03 9.38
C THR A 34 -11.61 -9.36 10.25
N ASP A 35 -11.34 -10.64 10.50
CA ASP A 35 -10.25 -11.10 11.36
C ASP A 35 -9.00 -11.54 10.57
N THR A 36 -8.93 -11.20 9.29
CA THR A 36 -7.80 -11.52 8.41
C THR A 36 -6.83 -10.35 8.36
N SER A 37 -5.57 -10.59 8.76
CA SER A 37 -4.46 -9.64 8.55
C SER A 37 -4.18 -9.47 7.06
N ILE A 38 -3.76 -8.27 6.65
CA ILE A 38 -3.50 -7.94 5.25
C ILE A 38 -2.03 -7.64 5.07
N ILE A 39 -1.39 -8.30 4.09
CA ILE A 39 -0.05 -7.94 3.63
C ILE A 39 -0.23 -7.07 2.38
N LEU A 40 0.19 -5.81 2.46
CA LEU A 40 0.09 -4.83 1.38
C LEU A 40 1.45 -4.65 0.69
N PHE A 41 1.50 -4.91 -0.61
CA PHE A 41 2.69 -4.67 -1.42
C PHE A 41 2.58 -3.36 -2.21
N LEU A 42 3.36 -2.35 -1.81
CA LEU A 42 3.59 -1.15 -2.59
C LEU A 42 4.70 -1.40 -3.61
N ASN A 43 4.33 -2.03 -4.72
CA ASN A 43 5.27 -2.43 -5.77
C ASN A 43 5.67 -1.26 -6.70
N LYS A 44 6.74 -1.48 -7.49
CA LYS A 44 7.37 -0.52 -8.41
C LYS A 44 8.08 0.62 -7.68
N LYS A 45 8.73 0.31 -6.54
CA LYS A 45 9.53 1.27 -5.76
C LYS A 45 10.57 2.00 -6.62
N ASP A 46 11.31 1.25 -7.42
CA ASP A 46 12.34 1.71 -8.34
C ASP A 46 11.80 2.76 -9.34
N LEU A 47 10.68 2.44 -9.98
CA LEU A 47 10.04 3.36 -10.92
C LEU A 47 9.49 4.59 -10.21
N PHE A 48 8.95 4.43 -9.00
CA PHE A 48 8.42 5.55 -8.23
C PHE A 48 9.52 6.54 -7.83
N GLU A 49 10.68 6.05 -7.39
CA GLU A 49 11.81 6.86 -6.94
C GLU A 49 12.36 7.78 -8.05
N GLU A 50 12.42 7.31 -9.29
CA GLU A 50 12.81 8.15 -10.42
C GLU A 50 11.72 9.11 -10.87
N LYS A 51 10.46 8.69 -10.74
CA LYS A 51 9.32 9.42 -11.27
C LYS A 51 8.91 10.60 -10.40
N ILE A 52 8.98 10.46 -9.08
CA ILE A 52 8.61 11.53 -8.12
C ILE A 52 9.48 12.79 -8.27
N LYS A 53 10.70 12.66 -8.82
CA LYS A 53 11.60 13.77 -9.14
C LYS A 53 11.10 14.64 -10.31
N LYS A 54 10.16 14.12 -11.12
CA LYS A 54 9.70 14.72 -12.38
C LYS A 54 8.21 15.04 -12.38
N SER A 55 7.41 14.20 -11.73
CA SER A 55 5.95 14.27 -11.69
C SER A 55 5.52 14.45 -10.23
N PRO A 56 4.84 15.54 -9.86
CA PRO A 56 4.50 15.81 -8.48
C PRO A 56 3.41 14.86 -7.98
N LEU A 57 3.51 14.44 -6.71
CA LEU A 57 2.49 13.57 -6.10
C LEU A 57 1.10 14.23 -6.06
N THR A 58 1.04 15.57 -6.12
CA THR A 58 -0.19 16.36 -6.10
C THR A 58 -1.12 16.10 -7.29
N ILE A 59 -0.64 15.48 -8.37
CA ILE A 59 -1.50 14.98 -9.46
C ILE A 59 -2.52 13.97 -8.94
N CYS A 60 -2.08 13.09 -8.03
CA CYS A 60 -2.97 12.13 -7.38
C CYS A 60 -3.60 12.71 -6.12
N PHE A 61 -2.80 13.40 -5.29
CA PHE A 61 -3.19 13.83 -3.97
C PHE A 61 -3.03 15.35 -3.85
N PRO A 62 -4.02 16.16 -4.27
CA PRO A 62 -3.90 17.62 -4.29
C PRO A 62 -3.52 18.23 -2.93
N GLU A 63 -3.95 17.59 -1.84
CA GLU A 63 -3.67 17.98 -0.45
C GLU A 63 -2.24 17.64 0.03
N TYR A 64 -1.44 16.95 -0.78
CA TYR A 64 -0.07 16.59 -0.40
C TYR A 64 0.83 17.84 -0.35
N SER A 65 1.21 18.24 0.87
CA SER A 65 2.09 19.37 1.13
C SER A 65 3.54 18.97 1.46
N GLY A 66 3.85 17.67 1.37
CA GLY A 66 5.15 17.13 1.72
C GLY A 66 6.22 17.31 0.64
N ARG A 67 7.45 16.89 0.93
CA ARG A 67 8.57 16.98 -0.02
C ARG A 67 8.37 16.04 -1.22
N GLN A 68 8.84 16.46 -2.39
CA GLN A 68 8.85 15.63 -3.61
C GLN A 68 10.05 14.69 -3.66
N ASP A 69 10.26 13.94 -2.58
CA ASP A 69 11.27 12.89 -2.51
C ASP A 69 10.65 11.54 -2.19
N TYR A 70 11.41 10.49 -2.50
CA TYR A 70 10.96 9.11 -2.34
C TYR A 70 10.47 8.83 -0.91
N HIS A 71 11.21 9.28 0.09
CA HIS A 71 10.97 8.88 1.48
C HIS A 71 9.61 9.41 1.95
N GLU A 72 9.40 10.73 1.81
CA GLU A 72 8.17 11.37 2.30
C GLU A 72 6.95 11.00 1.45
N ALA A 73 7.09 11.02 0.12
CA ALA A 73 6.00 10.69 -0.78
C ALA A 73 5.56 9.22 -0.64
N SER A 74 6.51 8.31 -0.41
CA SER A 74 6.21 6.90 -0.17
C SER A 74 5.50 6.65 1.15
N ALA A 75 5.90 7.36 2.21
CA ALA A 75 5.25 7.28 3.51
C ALA A 75 3.82 7.82 3.42
N TYR A 76 3.61 8.91 2.69
CA TYR A 76 2.27 9.46 2.46
C TYR A 76 1.37 8.46 1.74
N ILE A 77 1.82 7.87 0.62
CA ILE A 77 1.04 6.84 -0.10
C ILE A 77 0.67 5.69 0.83
N GLN A 78 1.62 5.19 1.62
CA GLN A 78 1.36 4.13 2.60
C GLN A 78 0.28 4.54 3.61
N ALA A 79 0.37 5.74 4.18
CA ALA A 79 -0.63 6.26 5.10
C ALA A 79 -2.03 6.35 4.48
N GLN A 80 -2.12 6.69 3.18
CA GLN A 80 -3.41 6.73 2.47
C GLN A 80 -4.08 5.35 2.38
N PHE A 81 -3.30 4.26 2.25
CA PHE A 81 -3.82 2.89 2.30
C PHE A 81 -4.19 2.47 3.72
N GLU A 82 -3.31 2.71 4.69
CA GLU A 82 -3.55 2.37 6.10
C GLU A 82 -4.80 3.08 6.64
N ALA A 83 -5.05 4.33 6.24
CA ALA A 83 -6.24 5.08 6.59
C ALA A 83 -7.57 4.50 6.05
N LYS A 84 -7.53 3.50 5.15
CA LYS A 84 -8.73 2.76 4.71
C LYS A 84 -9.17 1.70 5.72
N ASN A 85 -8.32 1.33 6.67
CA ASN A 85 -8.71 0.43 7.76
C ASN A 85 -9.56 1.15 8.81
N LYS A 86 -10.85 1.32 8.51
CA LYS A 86 -11.75 2.15 9.32
C LYS A 86 -12.66 1.36 10.25
N LYS A 87 -12.98 0.12 9.87
CA LYS A 87 -14.08 -0.63 10.48
C LYS A 87 -13.67 -1.56 11.61
N TYR A 88 -12.43 -2.05 11.59
CA TYR A 88 -11.97 -3.10 12.51
C TYR A 88 -10.63 -2.69 13.12
N THR A 89 -10.65 -2.26 14.39
CA THR A 89 -9.47 -1.69 15.07
C THR A 89 -8.34 -2.71 15.31
N ASN A 90 -8.65 -4.00 15.26
CA ASN A 90 -7.67 -5.07 15.51
C ASN A 90 -7.09 -5.66 14.21
N LYS A 91 -7.51 -5.17 13.04
CA LYS A 91 -6.96 -5.63 11.77
C LYS A 91 -5.59 -5.01 11.56
N GLU A 92 -4.58 -5.87 11.37
CA GLU A 92 -3.21 -5.45 11.07
C GLU A 92 -2.98 -5.40 9.57
N ILE A 93 -2.38 -4.30 9.10
CA ILE A 93 -1.90 -4.13 7.72
C ILE A 93 -0.38 -4.06 7.76
N TYR A 94 0.27 -5.05 7.16
CA TYR A 94 1.72 -5.10 7.02
C TYR A 94 2.10 -4.57 5.64
N CYS A 95 2.65 -3.36 5.60
CA CYS A 95 3.01 -2.71 4.34
C CYS A 95 4.48 -2.93 3.98
N HIS A 96 4.72 -3.45 2.77
CA HIS A 96 6.05 -3.66 2.22
C HIS A 96 6.21 -2.94 0.88
N LYS A 97 7.32 -2.20 0.73
CA LYS A 97 7.67 -1.52 -0.53
C LYS A 97 8.57 -2.43 -1.36
N THR A 98 8.05 -2.94 -2.48
CA THR A 98 8.73 -3.95 -3.30
C THR A 98 9.13 -3.43 -4.68
N CYS A 99 10.07 -4.12 -5.32
CA CYS A 99 10.47 -3.90 -6.70
C CYS A 99 10.33 -5.22 -7.46
N ALA A 100 9.66 -5.20 -8.62
CA ALA A 100 9.38 -6.41 -9.39
C ALA A 100 10.64 -7.13 -9.90
N THR A 101 11.74 -6.39 -10.10
CA THR A 101 13.03 -6.94 -10.56
C THR A 101 13.91 -7.44 -9.41
N ASN A 102 13.56 -7.15 -8.16
CA ASN A 102 14.25 -7.68 -7.00
C ASN A 102 13.55 -8.96 -6.54
N THR A 103 14.04 -10.11 -7.02
CA THR A 103 13.48 -11.45 -6.83
C THR A 103 13.57 -12.01 -5.40
N SER A 104 13.98 -11.21 -4.41
CA SER A 104 13.88 -11.56 -2.97
C SER A 104 12.44 -11.54 -2.43
N ASN A 105 11.43 -11.25 -3.26
CA ASN A 105 10.00 -11.18 -2.91
C ASN A 105 9.48 -12.40 -2.14
N ILE A 106 9.96 -13.61 -2.43
CA ILE A 106 9.51 -14.82 -1.71
C ILE A 106 9.96 -14.79 -0.24
N GLN A 107 11.22 -14.42 0.03
CA GLN A 107 11.71 -14.33 1.41
C GLN A 107 10.91 -13.28 2.20
N PHE A 108 10.62 -12.14 1.59
CA PHE A 108 9.79 -11.10 2.23
C PHE A 108 8.37 -11.55 2.53
N VAL A 109 7.74 -12.31 1.62
CA VAL A 109 6.42 -12.91 1.87
C VAL A 109 6.51 -13.90 3.02
N PHE A 110 7.55 -14.75 3.05
CA PHE A 110 7.76 -15.72 4.14
C PHE A 110 8.00 -15.04 5.48
N ASP A 111 8.81 -13.98 5.53
CA ASP A 111 9.09 -13.22 6.76
C ASP A 111 7.80 -12.55 7.26
N ALA A 112 7.03 -11.91 6.37
CA ALA A 112 5.75 -11.30 6.73
C ALA A 112 4.71 -12.32 7.23
N VAL A 113 4.63 -13.50 6.60
CA VAL A 113 3.78 -14.60 7.07
C VAL A 113 4.26 -15.11 8.44
N THR A 114 5.56 -15.23 8.64
CA THR A 114 6.16 -15.67 9.92
C THR A 114 5.86 -14.68 11.03
N ASP A 115 5.96 -13.37 10.77
CA ASP A 115 5.63 -12.31 11.72
C ASP A 115 4.14 -12.33 12.10
N VAL A 116 3.24 -12.52 11.12
CA VAL A 116 1.79 -12.66 11.37
C VAL A 116 1.49 -13.87 12.24
N ILE A 117 2.09 -15.03 11.94
CA ILE A 117 1.90 -16.26 12.73
C ILE A 117 2.42 -16.06 14.16
N THR A 118 3.59 -15.43 14.29
CA THR A 118 4.23 -15.16 15.58
C THR A 118 3.39 -14.19 16.41
N ALA A 119 2.92 -13.09 15.82
CA ALA A 119 2.03 -12.13 16.48
C ALA A 119 0.71 -12.76 16.95
N ASN A 120 0.12 -13.63 16.12
CA ASN A 120 -1.09 -14.37 16.48
C ASN A 120 -0.85 -15.39 17.60
N HIS A 121 0.31 -16.08 17.61
CA HIS A 121 0.67 -17.01 18.68
C HIS A 121 0.84 -16.30 20.02
N PHE A 122 1.51 -15.14 20.05
CA PHE A 122 1.67 -14.35 21.27
C PHE A 122 0.34 -13.76 21.78
N ARG A 123 -0.59 -13.37 20.88
CA ARG A 123 -1.95 -12.95 21.27
C ARG A 123 -2.80 -14.09 21.87
N ALA A 124 -2.51 -15.35 21.55
CA ALA A 124 -3.28 -16.49 22.04
C ALA A 124 -2.84 -17.02 23.42
N ILE A 125 -1.69 -16.57 23.93
CA ILE A 125 -1.08 -17.06 25.18
C ILE A 125 -1.30 -16.09 26.36
N CYS A 126 -1.75 -14.86 26.09
CA CYS A 126 -2.15 -13.87 27.10
C CYS A 126 -3.67 -13.82 27.24
#